data_AF-A0A9E5V4B8-F1
#
_entry.id   AF-A0A9E5V4B8-F1
#
_cell.length_a   1.000
_cell.length_b   1.000
_cell.length_c   1.000
_cell.angle_alpha   90.00
_cell.angle_beta   90.00
_cell.angle_gamma   90.00
#
_symmetry.space_group_name_H-M   'P 1'
#
loop_
_entity.id
_entity.type
_entity.pdbx_description
1 polymer ?
#
loop_
_entity_poly.entity_id
_entity_poly.type
_entity_poly.pdbx_seq_one_letter_code
_entity_poly.pdbx_strand_id
1 'polypeptide(L)'
;MQPYSLEVEQQMRRFYRSLSEKDRRRYAAVEAFKLGWGGITYISQLFECDDKPIRNGMKELEQEAVLNQSKIRQAGGGRKSAFETIEGLDAAFLRVIAQHTAGSPTDETVRWTNLTRQEIAELLKSEGIGVSVTVVDQLLEKHHYRKRKAQKRVATGTHPGRNQQFENIERLKEAYQTAGNPVLSRDTKKEN
;
A
#
# COMPACT_ATOMS: atom_id res chain seq x y z
N MET A 1 2.87 46.68 -17.88
CA MET A 1 2.18 46.09 -16.71
C MET A 1 1.87 47.21 -15.73
N GLN A 2 0.64 47.27 -15.23
CA GLN A 2 0.24 48.24 -14.20
C GLN A 2 0.28 47.54 -12.84
N PRO A 3 1.06 48.05 -11.86
CA PRO A 3 1.12 47.44 -10.54
C PRO A 3 -0.18 47.64 -9.78
N TYR A 4 -0.44 46.76 -8.80
CA TYR A 4 -1.55 46.95 -7.88
C TYR A 4 -1.31 48.16 -6.97
N SER A 5 -2.38 48.70 -6.39
CA SER A 5 -2.24 49.75 -5.37
C SER A 5 -1.57 49.20 -4.13
N LEU A 6 -0.91 50.07 -3.35
CA LEU A 6 -0.19 49.67 -2.14
C LEU A 6 -1.10 48.93 -1.12
N GLU A 7 -2.36 49.35 -1.01
CA GLU A 7 -3.34 48.72 -0.13
C GLU A 7 -3.64 47.28 -0.58
N VAL A 8 -3.83 47.07 -1.89
CA VAL A 8 -4.07 45.75 -2.46
C VAL A 8 -2.84 44.87 -2.30
N GLU A 9 -1.63 45.37 -2.56
CA GLU A 9 -0.38 44.64 -2.35
C GLU A 9 -0.24 44.13 -0.90
N GLN A 10 -0.59 44.96 0.09
CA GLN A 10 -0.56 44.55 1.50
C GLN A 10 -1.58 43.45 1.81
N GLN A 11 -2.80 43.56 1.29
CA GLN A 11 -3.82 42.53 1.44
C GLN A 11 -3.40 41.22 0.77
N MET A 12 -2.86 41.29 -0.45
CA MET A 12 -2.35 40.13 -1.19
C MET A 12 -1.23 39.42 -0.42
N ARG A 13 -0.26 40.16 0.13
CA ARG A 13 0.82 39.59 0.96
C ARG A 13 0.27 38.87 2.19
N ARG A 14 -0.72 39.45 2.88
CA ARG A 14 -1.37 38.82 4.05
C ARG A 14 -2.09 37.53 3.67
N PHE A 15 -2.88 37.57 2.60
CA PHE A 15 -3.59 36.40 2.10
C PHE A 15 -2.61 35.30 1.67
N TYR A 16 -1.62 35.63 0.84
CA TYR A 16 -0.58 34.70 0.39
C TYR A 16 0.09 33.98 1.56
N ARG A 17 0.43 34.69 2.64
CA ARG A 17 1.03 34.08 3.84
C ARG A 17 0.10 33.12 4.59
N SER A 18 -1.22 33.31 4.50
CA SER A 18 -2.19 32.38 5.11
C SER A 18 -2.41 31.08 4.33
N LEU A 19 -2.04 31.05 3.04
CA LEU A 19 -2.28 29.93 2.14
C LEU A 19 -1.28 28.77 2.33
N SER A 20 -1.71 27.56 1.96
CA SER A 20 -0.82 26.39 1.84
C SER A 20 0.16 26.56 0.67
N GLU A 21 1.25 25.78 0.63
CA GLU A 21 2.23 25.84 -0.47
C GLU A 21 1.58 25.67 -1.86
N LYS A 22 0.66 24.72 -1.97
CA LYS A 22 -0.09 24.44 -3.21
C LYS A 22 -0.92 25.66 -3.63
N ASP A 23 -1.63 26.25 -2.68
CA ASP A 23 -2.56 27.35 -2.96
C ASP A 23 -1.81 28.65 -3.21
N ARG A 24 -0.71 28.91 -2.50
CA ARG A 24 0.22 30.02 -2.77
C ARG A 24 0.68 30.03 -4.21
N ARG A 25 1.14 28.88 -4.69
CA ARG A 25 1.64 28.74 -6.05
C ARG A 25 0.57 29.02 -7.10
N ARG A 26 -0.65 28.51 -6.88
CA ARG A 26 -1.80 28.72 -7.79
C ARG A 26 -2.27 30.16 -7.76
N TYR A 27 -2.37 30.75 -6.58
CA TYR A 27 -2.76 32.15 -6.42
C TYR A 27 -1.76 33.09 -7.10
N ALA A 28 -0.45 32.91 -6.86
CA ALA A 28 0.58 33.69 -7.53
C ALA A 28 0.55 33.53 -9.06
N ALA A 29 0.24 32.33 -9.56
CA ALA A 29 0.07 32.09 -10.99
C ALA A 29 -1.14 32.85 -11.58
N VAL A 30 -2.29 32.84 -10.90
CA VAL A 30 -3.48 33.60 -11.32
C VAL A 30 -3.17 35.10 -11.37
N GLU A 31 -2.54 35.64 -10.33
CA GLU A 31 -2.21 37.07 -10.26
C GLU A 31 -1.17 37.48 -11.30
N ALA A 32 -0.16 36.64 -11.54
CA ALA A 32 0.83 36.88 -12.59
C ALA A 32 0.21 36.82 -13.99
N PHE A 33 -0.76 35.91 -14.22
CA PHE A 33 -1.47 35.78 -15.49
C PHE A 33 -2.32 37.02 -15.80
N LYS A 34 -3.02 37.59 -14.80
CA LYS A 34 -3.81 38.82 -14.95
C LYS A 34 -2.99 40.01 -15.45
N LEU A 35 -1.72 40.09 -15.05
CA LEU A 35 -0.83 41.23 -15.32
C LEU A 35 -0.08 41.12 -16.66
N GLY A 36 -0.10 39.95 -17.31
CA GLY A 36 0.53 39.72 -18.61
C GLY A 36 2.06 39.80 -18.57
N TRP A 37 2.65 40.48 -19.56
CA TRP A 37 4.12 40.57 -19.69
C TRP A 37 4.74 41.32 -18.50
N GLY A 38 5.71 40.68 -17.83
CA GLY A 38 6.33 41.16 -16.59
C GLY A 38 5.58 40.80 -15.30
N GLY A 39 4.38 40.20 -15.39
CA GLY A 39 3.58 39.82 -14.23
C GLY A 39 4.27 38.80 -13.32
N ILE A 40 4.97 37.82 -13.88
CA ILE A 40 5.72 36.82 -13.10
C ILE A 40 6.78 37.50 -12.23
N THR A 41 7.61 38.35 -12.83
CA THR A 41 8.69 39.05 -12.12
C THR A 41 8.14 39.96 -11.03
N TYR A 42 7.07 40.71 -11.32
CA TYR A 42 6.44 41.56 -10.31
C TYR A 42 5.85 40.76 -9.15
N ILE A 43 5.11 39.68 -9.42
CA ILE A 43 4.50 38.86 -8.38
C ILE A 43 5.57 38.10 -7.56
N SER A 44 6.65 37.65 -8.20
CA SER A 44 7.81 37.08 -7.51
C SER A 44 8.41 38.06 -6.51
N GLN A 45 8.61 39.32 -6.92
CA GLN A 45 9.10 40.38 -6.04
C GLN A 45 8.10 40.73 -4.93
N LEU A 46 6.80 40.79 -5.25
CA LEU A 46 5.74 41.12 -4.30
C LEU A 46 5.59 40.05 -3.21
N PHE A 47 5.71 38.77 -3.56
CA PHE A 47 5.56 37.64 -2.64
C PHE A 47 6.88 37.08 -2.11
N GLU A 48 8.01 37.63 -2.53
CA GLU A 48 9.36 37.18 -2.16
C GLU A 48 9.54 35.67 -2.42
N CYS A 49 9.13 35.22 -3.61
CA CYS A 49 9.18 33.81 -4.00
C CYS A 49 9.85 33.61 -5.36
N ASP A 50 10.37 32.41 -5.61
CA ASP A 50 10.95 32.07 -6.91
C ASP A 50 9.91 32.06 -8.04
N ASP A 51 10.36 32.37 -9.27
CA ASP A 51 9.55 32.27 -10.48
C ASP A 51 9.08 30.83 -10.79
N LYS A 52 9.84 29.82 -10.35
CA LYS A 52 9.59 28.41 -10.63
C LYS A 52 8.21 27.96 -10.09
N PRO A 53 7.87 28.20 -8.80
CA PRO A 53 6.51 28.03 -8.31
C PRO A 53 5.48 28.67 -9.23
N ILE A 54 5.58 29.96 -9.54
CA ILE A 54 4.57 30.69 -10.33
C ILE A 54 4.33 29.99 -11.68
N ARG A 55 5.41 29.63 -12.40
CA ARG A 55 5.33 28.90 -13.67
C ARG A 55 4.71 27.51 -13.53
N ASN A 56 5.06 26.79 -12.47
CA ASN A 56 4.46 25.49 -12.17
C ASN A 56 2.97 25.65 -11.81
N GLY A 57 2.58 26.74 -11.15
CA GLY A 57 1.19 27.05 -10.85
C GLY A 57 0.37 27.33 -12.11
N MET A 58 0.94 28.05 -13.08
CA MET A 58 0.29 28.28 -14.38
C MET A 58 -0.02 26.96 -15.09
N LYS A 59 0.95 26.04 -15.15
CA LYS A 59 0.74 24.70 -15.73
C LYS A 59 -0.33 23.89 -15.00
N GLU A 60 -0.48 24.06 -13.68
CA GLU A 60 -1.53 23.37 -12.92
C GLU A 60 -2.91 23.94 -13.14
N LEU A 61 -3.02 25.25 -13.37
CA LEU A 61 -4.30 25.90 -13.65
C LEU A 61 -4.90 25.43 -14.98
N GLU A 62 -4.07 24.95 -15.92
CA GLU A 62 -4.51 24.34 -17.17
C GLU A 62 -5.04 22.90 -17.00
N GLN A 63 -4.78 22.25 -15.86
CA GLN A 63 -5.07 20.83 -15.63
C GLN A 63 -6.12 20.64 -14.53
N GLU A 64 -7.39 20.47 -14.93
CA GLU A 64 -8.52 20.32 -14.00
C GLU A 64 -8.35 19.14 -13.01
N ALA A 65 -7.74 18.05 -13.46
CA ALA A 65 -7.42 16.90 -12.60
C ALA A 65 -6.46 17.24 -11.44
N VAL A 66 -5.56 18.21 -11.63
CA VAL A 66 -4.60 18.65 -10.60
C VAL A 66 -5.25 19.62 -9.61
N LEU A 67 -6.21 20.42 -10.07
CA LEU A 67 -6.95 21.35 -9.22
C LEU A 67 -7.77 20.62 -8.15
N ASN A 68 -8.40 19.52 -8.53
CA ASN A 68 -9.24 18.68 -7.67
C ASN A 68 -8.47 17.80 -6.68
N GLN A 69 -7.14 17.88 -6.64
CA GLN A 69 -6.35 17.10 -5.69
C GLN A 69 -6.44 17.68 -4.28
N SER A 70 -6.86 16.83 -3.33
CA SER A 70 -6.87 17.15 -1.90
C SER A 70 -5.45 17.17 -1.31
N LYS A 71 -4.52 16.38 -1.86
CA LYS A 71 -3.14 16.30 -1.37
C LYS A 71 -2.31 17.51 -1.82
N ILE A 72 -1.44 17.98 -0.92
CA ILE A 72 -0.50 19.09 -1.19
C ILE A 72 0.65 18.62 -2.11
N ARG A 73 1.09 17.37 -1.94
CA ARG A 73 2.19 16.77 -2.71
C ARG A 73 1.66 15.78 -3.76
N GLN A 74 2.29 15.77 -4.93
CA GLN A 74 2.09 14.73 -5.94
C GLN A 74 2.63 13.38 -5.46
N ALA A 75 2.06 12.28 -5.97
CA ALA A 75 2.60 10.94 -5.75
C ALA A 75 3.94 10.75 -6.49
N GLY A 76 4.77 9.81 -6.02
CA GLY A 76 5.99 9.39 -6.73
C GLY A 76 7.33 9.82 -6.12
N GLY A 77 7.33 10.64 -5.07
CA GLY A 77 8.57 11.05 -4.36
C GLY A 77 9.08 10.05 -3.32
N GLY A 78 8.43 8.88 -3.17
CA GLY A 78 8.75 7.88 -2.15
C GLY A 78 9.48 6.66 -2.69
N ARG A 79 9.96 5.80 -1.79
CA ARG A 79 10.50 4.47 -2.15
C ARG A 79 9.46 3.69 -2.94
N LYS A 80 9.85 3.14 -4.09
CA LYS A 80 8.99 2.26 -4.90
C LYS A 80 8.52 1.06 -4.07
N SER A 81 7.33 0.60 -4.38
CA SER A 81 6.71 -0.51 -3.65
C SER A 81 7.52 -1.80 -3.81
N ALA A 82 7.56 -2.64 -2.77
CA ALA A 82 8.19 -3.97 -2.86
C ALA A 82 7.54 -4.82 -3.95
N PHE A 83 6.24 -4.62 -4.19
CA PHE A 83 5.48 -5.27 -5.27
C PHE A 83 5.94 -4.87 -6.67
N GLU A 84 6.49 -3.67 -6.85
CA GLU A 84 7.00 -3.19 -8.14
C GLU A 84 8.49 -3.55 -8.32
N THR A 85 9.21 -3.75 -7.22
CA THR A 85 10.67 -3.93 -7.24
C THR A 85 11.05 -5.41 -7.31
N ILE A 86 10.23 -6.30 -6.73
CA ILE A 86 10.52 -7.73 -6.62
C ILE A 86 9.65 -8.49 -7.60
N GLU A 87 10.25 -8.99 -8.67
CA GLU A 87 9.58 -9.88 -9.62
C GLU A 87 9.23 -11.22 -8.96
N GLY A 88 8.05 -11.76 -9.28
CA GLY A 88 7.63 -13.08 -8.77
C GLY A 88 7.22 -13.13 -7.31
N LEU A 89 7.17 -11.99 -6.60
CA LEU A 89 6.81 -11.93 -5.18
C LEU A 89 5.44 -12.56 -4.88
N ASP A 90 4.41 -12.23 -5.67
CA ASP A 90 3.07 -12.78 -5.49
C ASP A 90 3.03 -14.29 -5.73
N ALA A 91 3.76 -14.78 -6.75
CA ALA A 91 3.79 -16.20 -7.07
C ALA A 91 4.50 -17.02 -5.98
N ALA A 92 5.62 -16.51 -5.45
CA ALA A 92 6.32 -17.11 -4.32
C ALA A 92 5.44 -17.13 -3.07
N PHE A 93 4.78 -16.02 -2.77
CA PHE A 93 3.85 -15.94 -1.65
C PHE A 93 2.71 -16.97 -1.77
N LEU A 94 2.10 -17.10 -2.95
CA LEU A 94 1.03 -18.07 -3.17
C LEU A 94 1.50 -19.52 -3.05
N ARG A 95 2.74 -19.85 -3.46
CA ARG A 95 3.30 -21.19 -3.27
C ARG A 95 3.52 -21.50 -1.80
N VAL A 96 4.21 -20.61 -1.08
CA VAL A 96 4.49 -20.74 0.36
C VAL A 96 3.20 -20.89 1.16
N ILE A 97 2.15 -20.14 0.80
CA ILE A 97 0.91 -20.12 1.57
C ILE A 97 -0.06 -21.24 1.19
N ALA A 98 0.06 -21.86 0.02
CA ALA A 98 -0.90 -22.84 -0.49
C ALA A 98 -1.08 -24.05 0.46
N GLN A 99 0.02 -24.56 1.01
CA GLN A 99 0.03 -25.67 1.97
C GLN A 99 -0.53 -25.28 3.35
N HIS A 100 -0.54 -23.98 3.65
CA HIS A 100 -0.95 -23.41 4.94
C HIS A 100 -2.27 -22.64 4.88
N THR A 101 -2.98 -22.71 3.75
CA THR A 101 -4.25 -22.02 3.54
C THR A 101 -5.41 -22.87 4.03
N ALA A 102 -6.18 -22.32 4.96
CA ALA A 102 -7.45 -22.87 5.42
C ALA A 102 -8.60 -21.97 4.96
N GLY A 103 -9.69 -22.59 4.49
CA GLY A 103 -10.91 -21.91 4.03
C GLY A 103 -12.11 -22.18 4.94
N SER A 104 -13.12 -21.31 4.89
CA SER A 104 -14.39 -21.57 5.57
C SER A 104 -15.23 -22.56 4.75
N PRO A 105 -15.75 -23.66 5.34
CA PRO A 105 -16.66 -24.57 4.65
C PRO A 105 -17.96 -23.92 4.16
N THR A 106 -18.31 -22.75 4.70
CA THR A 106 -19.55 -22.02 4.39
C THR A 106 -19.29 -20.80 3.49
N ASP A 107 -18.05 -20.33 3.40
CA ASP A 107 -17.70 -19.11 2.65
C ASP A 107 -16.34 -19.30 1.97
N GLU A 108 -16.38 -19.55 0.67
CA GLU A 108 -15.19 -19.78 -0.16
C GLU A 108 -14.27 -18.56 -0.25
N THR A 109 -14.78 -17.37 0.06
CA THR A 109 -14.00 -16.12 0.04
C THR A 109 -13.16 -15.92 1.30
N VAL A 110 -13.44 -16.67 2.36
CA VAL A 110 -12.75 -16.53 3.65
C VAL A 110 -11.60 -17.52 3.71
N ARG A 111 -10.38 -16.99 3.56
CA ARG A 111 -9.12 -17.72 3.70
C ARG A 111 -8.32 -17.19 4.88
N TRP A 112 -7.68 -18.07 5.64
CA TRP A 112 -6.74 -17.70 6.71
C TRP A 112 -5.57 -18.69 6.74
N THR A 113 -4.48 -18.28 7.39
CA THR A 113 -3.31 -19.14 7.58
C THR A 113 -3.10 -19.48 9.04
N ASN A 114 -2.41 -20.60 9.28
CA ASN A 114 -1.87 -20.94 10.60
C ASN A 114 -0.48 -20.35 10.85
N LEU A 115 0.23 -19.92 9.81
CA LEU A 115 1.56 -19.31 9.91
C LEU A 115 1.51 -17.90 10.47
N THR A 116 2.52 -17.59 11.29
CA THR A 116 2.85 -16.23 11.70
C THR A 116 3.51 -15.47 10.55
N ARG A 117 3.48 -14.14 10.63
CA ARG A 117 4.08 -13.27 9.61
C ARG A 117 5.59 -13.46 9.50
N GLN A 118 6.26 -13.80 10.61
CA GLN A 118 7.70 -14.07 10.64
C GLN A 118 8.03 -15.38 9.93
N GLU A 119 7.24 -16.43 10.16
CA GLU A 119 7.39 -17.71 9.46
C GLU A 119 7.19 -17.54 7.94
N ILE A 120 6.17 -16.76 7.53
CA ILE A 120 5.96 -16.46 6.10
C ILE A 120 7.17 -15.72 5.51
N ALA A 121 7.75 -14.76 6.24
CA ALA A 121 8.94 -14.05 5.78
C ALA A 121 10.16 -14.98 5.65
N GLU A 122 10.37 -15.91 6.57
CA GLU A 122 11.48 -16.87 6.49
C GLU A 122 11.28 -17.90 5.38
N LEU A 123 10.04 -18.36 5.14
CA LEU A 123 9.71 -19.23 4.02
C LEU A 123 9.86 -18.53 2.66
N LEU A 124 9.50 -17.25 2.57
CA LEU A 124 9.79 -16.46 1.36
C LEU A 124 11.28 -16.28 1.14
N LYS A 125 12.04 -16.13 2.22
CA LYS A 125 13.51 -16.03 2.17
C LYS A 125 14.16 -17.35 1.75
N SER A 126 13.61 -18.51 2.10
CA SER A 126 14.09 -19.79 1.58
C SER A 126 13.78 -19.99 0.09
N GLU A 127 12.72 -19.35 -0.44
CA GLU A 127 12.49 -19.21 -1.88
C GLU A 127 13.37 -18.14 -2.56
N GLY A 128 14.29 -17.50 -1.84
CA GLY A 128 15.23 -16.51 -2.36
C GLY A 128 14.71 -15.06 -2.34
N ILE A 129 13.52 -14.82 -1.76
CA ILE A 129 12.89 -13.50 -1.69
C ILE A 129 12.88 -12.98 -0.25
N GLY A 130 13.86 -12.14 0.08
CA GLY A 130 13.95 -11.51 1.40
C GLY A 130 12.96 -10.35 1.56
N VAL A 131 11.88 -10.55 2.32
CA VAL A 131 10.88 -9.52 2.61
C VAL A 131 10.71 -9.25 4.10
N SER A 132 10.29 -8.03 4.43
CA SER A 132 9.92 -7.68 5.80
C SER A 132 8.51 -8.14 6.14
N VAL A 133 8.25 -8.29 7.44
CA VAL A 133 6.92 -8.59 8.01
C VAL A 133 5.83 -7.63 7.51
N THR A 134 6.17 -6.36 7.26
CA THR A 134 5.24 -5.36 6.73
C THR A 134 4.82 -5.63 5.29
N VAL A 135 5.72 -6.14 4.44
CA VAL A 135 5.39 -6.57 3.07
C VAL A 135 4.51 -7.82 3.12
N VAL A 136 4.76 -8.73 4.07
CA VAL A 136 3.89 -9.89 4.31
C VAL A 136 2.48 -9.47 4.71
N ASP A 137 2.32 -8.47 5.58
CA ASP A 137 0.99 -7.95 5.93
C ASP A 137 0.26 -7.38 4.71
N GLN A 138 0.96 -6.64 3.84
CA GLN A 138 0.40 -6.13 2.59
C GLN A 138 0.04 -7.25 1.62
N LEU A 139 0.83 -8.33 1.55
CA LEU A 139 0.54 -9.52 0.74
C LEU A 139 -0.72 -10.24 1.24
N LEU A 140 -0.85 -10.44 2.55
CA LEU A 140 -2.04 -11.03 3.15
C LEU A 140 -3.29 -10.21 2.84
N GLU A 141 -3.20 -8.88 2.94
CA GLU A 141 -4.32 -7.97 2.61
C GLU A 141 -4.68 -8.02 1.12
N LYS A 142 -3.67 -7.96 0.24
CA LYS A 142 -3.84 -8.04 -1.22
C LYS A 142 -4.51 -9.33 -1.68
N HIS A 143 -4.15 -10.46 -1.05
CA HIS A 143 -4.73 -11.78 -1.35
C HIS A 143 -5.93 -12.13 -0.47
N HIS A 144 -6.49 -11.16 0.24
CA HIS A 144 -7.71 -11.27 1.06
C HIS A 144 -7.68 -12.30 2.18
N TYR A 145 -6.49 -12.56 2.76
CA TYR A 145 -6.36 -13.41 3.94
C TYR A 145 -6.84 -12.69 5.20
N ARG A 146 -7.75 -13.33 5.93
CA ARG A 146 -8.29 -12.81 7.19
C ARG A 146 -7.49 -13.33 8.38
N LYS A 147 -7.33 -12.48 9.39
CA LYS A 147 -6.76 -12.89 10.67
C LYS A 147 -7.81 -13.72 11.43
N ARG A 148 -7.47 -14.95 11.80
CA ARG A 148 -8.33 -15.80 12.63
C ARG A 148 -7.56 -16.29 13.83
N LYS A 149 -8.09 -16.04 15.03
CA LYS A 149 -7.60 -16.68 16.26
C LYS A 149 -8.38 -17.97 16.47
N ALA A 150 -7.70 -19.10 16.51
CA ALA A 150 -8.34 -20.35 16.89
C ALA A 150 -8.78 -20.25 18.37
N GLN A 151 -10.09 -20.19 18.62
CA GLN A 151 -10.65 -20.27 19.96
C GLN A 151 -11.00 -21.73 20.26
N LYS A 152 -10.07 -22.46 20.89
CA LYS A 152 -10.38 -23.78 21.45
C LYS A 152 -10.95 -23.59 22.85
N ARG A 153 -12.16 -24.11 23.09
CA ARG A 153 -12.80 -24.11 24.42
C ARG A 153 -12.22 -25.18 25.36
N VAL A 154 -11.51 -26.18 24.82
CA VAL A 154 -10.85 -27.24 25.59
C VAL A 154 -9.36 -27.18 25.28
N ALA A 155 -8.55 -26.94 26.32
CA ALA A 155 -7.10 -26.93 26.20
C ALA A 155 -6.59 -28.37 26.05
N THR A 156 -6.33 -28.79 24.81
CA THR A 156 -5.48 -29.97 24.57
C THR A 156 -4.06 -29.58 24.96
N GLY A 157 -3.42 -30.34 25.86
CA GLY A 157 -2.06 -30.05 26.35
C GLY A 157 -1.02 -29.85 25.24
N THR A 158 0.12 -29.26 25.62
CA THR A 158 1.26 -29.03 24.73
C THR A 158 2.07 -30.32 24.59
N HIS A 159 2.11 -30.90 23.39
CA HIS A 159 2.95 -32.06 23.07
C HIS A 159 4.09 -31.64 22.11
N PRO A 160 5.35 -32.02 22.41
CA PRO A 160 6.50 -31.63 21.58
C PRO A 160 6.46 -32.20 20.16
N GLY A 161 5.84 -33.38 19.95
CA GLY A 161 5.71 -34.03 18.63
C GLY A 161 4.43 -33.71 17.87
N ARG A 162 3.65 -32.69 18.27
CA ARG A 162 2.33 -32.43 17.67
C ARG A 162 2.40 -32.16 16.17
N ASN A 163 3.43 -31.45 15.70
CA ASN A 163 3.57 -31.10 14.28
C ASN A 163 4.02 -32.28 13.43
N GLN A 164 4.78 -33.22 14.02
CA GLN A 164 5.38 -34.36 13.31
C GLN A 164 4.32 -35.24 12.62
N GLN A 165 3.12 -35.36 13.19
CA GLN A 165 2.03 -36.08 12.55
C GLN A 165 1.54 -35.37 11.27
N PHE A 166 1.45 -34.04 11.29
CA PHE A 166 1.01 -33.25 10.13
C PHE A 166 2.05 -33.27 9.01
N GLU A 167 3.33 -33.12 9.35
CA GLU A 167 4.45 -33.23 8.40
C GLU A 167 4.48 -34.61 7.72
N ASN A 168 4.23 -35.68 8.48
CA ASN A 168 4.13 -37.03 7.91
C ASN A 168 2.94 -37.18 6.95
N ILE A 169 1.79 -36.61 7.30
CA ILE A 169 0.60 -36.62 6.43
C ILE A 169 0.88 -35.84 5.14
N GLU A 170 1.53 -34.69 5.23
CA GLU A 170 1.90 -33.85 4.09
C GLU A 170 2.84 -34.60 3.14
N ARG A 171 3.93 -35.17 3.66
CA ARG A 171 4.86 -35.99 2.89
C ARG A 171 4.17 -37.15 2.16
N LEU A 172 3.24 -37.84 2.84
CA LEU A 172 2.47 -38.93 2.21
C LEU A 172 1.56 -38.39 1.11
N LYS A 173 0.85 -37.28 1.34
CA LYS A 173 -0.01 -36.66 0.32
C LYS A 173 0.76 -36.30 -0.94
N GLU A 174 1.93 -35.67 -0.81
CA GLU A 174 2.78 -35.32 -1.95
C GLU A 174 3.22 -36.56 -2.74
N ALA A 175 3.64 -37.62 -2.05
CA ALA A 175 4.02 -38.88 -2.68
C ALA A 175 2.85 -39.52 -3.45
N TYR A 176 1.66 -39.56 -2.86
CA TYR A 176 0.47 -40.13 -3.51
C TYR A 176 -0.02 -39.28 -4.69
N GLN A 177 0.01 -37.95 -4.58
CA GLN A 177 -0.34 -37.05 -5.68
C GLN A 177 0.63 -37.20 -6.86
N THR A 178 1.93 -37.31 -6.59
CA THR A 178 2.96 -37.53 -7.62
C THR A 178 2.76 -38.87 -8.34
N ALA A 179 2.30 -39.89 -7.61
CA ALA A 179 1.95 -41.20 -8.16
C ALA A 179 0.57 -41.25 -8.85
N GLY A 180 -0.14 -40.12 -8.97
CA GLY A 180 -1.47 -40.05 -9.60
C GLY A 180 -2.61 -40.66 -8.77
N ASN A 181 -2.38 -40.93 -7.48
CA ASN A 181 -3.39 -41.51 -6.61
C ASN A 181 -4.32 -40.44 -6.01
N PRO A 182 -5.63 -40.71 -5.88
CA PRO A 182 -6.56 -39.78 -5.26
C PRO A 182 -6.33 -39.68 -3.74
N VAL A 183 -6.33 -38.47 -3.21
CA VAL A 183 -6.24 -38.18 -1.78
C VAL A 183 -7.63 -37.79 -1.26
N LEU A 184 -8.18 -38.59 -0.34
CA LEU A 184 -9.48 -38.33 0.28
C LEU A 184 -9.30 -37.85 1.72
N SER A 185 -9.93 -36.71 2.06
CA SER A 185 -9.97 -36.19 3.43
C SER A 185 -11.34 -36.48 4.04
N ARG A 186 -11.39 -37.31 5.07
CA ARG A 186 -12.63 -37.65 5.79
C ARG A 186 -12.54 -37.13 7.22
N ASP A 187 -13.29 -36.06 7.52
CA ASP A 187 -13.46 -35.56 8.88
C ASP A 187 -14.70 -36.19 9.49
N THR A 188 -14.52 -37.07 10.48
CA THR A 188 -15.64 -37.62 11.26
C THR A 188 -15.59 -37.03 12.65
N LYS A 189 -16.51 -36.11 12.93
CA LYS A 189 -16.73 -35.62 14.28
C LYS A 189 -17.45 -36.71 15.07
N LYS A 190 -16.90 -37.08 16.24
CA LYS A 190 -17.60 -37.97 17.17
C LYS A 190 -18.83 -37.22 17.70
N GLU A 191 -20.03 -37.65 17.32
CA GLU A 191 -21.24 -37.29 18.05
C GLU A 191 -21.21 -38.05 19.39
N ASN A 192 -21.23 -37.29 20.49
CA ASN A 192 -21.51 -37.80 21.83
C ASN A 192 -22.90 -37.30 22.21
#